data_AF-A0A226D5P3-F1
#
_entry.id   AF-A0A226D5P3-F1
#
_cell.length_a   1.000
_cell.length_b   1.000
_cell.length_c   1.000
_cell.angle_alpha   90.00
_cell.angle_beta   90.00
_cell.angle_gamma   90.00
#
_symmetry.space_group_name_H-M   'P 1'
#
loop_
_entity.id
_entity.type
_entity.pdbx_description
1 polymer ?
#
loop_
_entity_poly.entity_id
_entity_poly.type
_entity_poly.pdbx_seq_one_letter_code
_entity_poly.pdbx_strand_id
1 'polypeptide(L)'
;MKNRLLSTLALFVLLFITPHNFTTACCTCVPTILSSRTSIWGVETLKSLKCSNCMELPTYSIPLSVTELDLSSGNKFPHLTTSFFEKEGLINLKVINLTNCGIEKFDEYALLGIKRIWNVKLDLSYNSLSSMYMVTMCVSDLNLRGNPIKDLIFQKVGCVQGLDLSNCSMDTIPTNGPFVDTALQKLNLDSNNLTSLSWRHFQGVHSLIYLSLRDNPWRCDCHIHFLREHLIKTRTMDISDDVVCESPHELKGRGLASIPRSQVLPCPLKIRGVVGTTSMDNVTVRCFTEGVPEPDIKWYQEKYYLLDSQPGVSISKVVIPKTETGQLYQYEWESKLEIMANSSAFGAPWTFWCRAENQYGSVTQQITLRMNESINQPLPVSDPVNLLESRYTLVEPTFLRFGKK
;
A
#
# COMPACT_ATOMS: atom_id res chain seq x y z
N MET A 1 29.80 93.86 1.65
CA MET A 1 30.87 92.93 1.19
C MET A 1 30.72 91.60 1.91
N LYS A 2 30.22 90.56 1.22
CA LYS A 2 30.54 89.13 1.43
C LYS A 2 29.67 88.29 0.48
N ASN A 3 30.29 87.88 -0.62
CA ASN A 3 29.92 86.68 -1.38
C ASN A 3 30.78 85.53 -0.86
N ARG A 4 30.20 84.35 -0.61
CA ARG A 4 30.90 83.08 -0.82
C ARG A 4 29.91 81.99 -1.23
N LEU A 5 30.07 81.56 -2.48
CA LEU A 5 29.52 80.35 -3.08
C LEU A 5 30.25 79.09 -2.56
N LEU A 6 29.55 77.97 -2.71
CA LEU A 6 29.93 76.59 -2.49
C LEU A 6 31.24 76.18 -3.19
N SER A 7 31.96 75.24 -2.57
CA SER A 7 32.75 74.21 -3.28
C SER A 7 32.95 72.99 -2.38
N THR A 8 32.69 71.84 -2.98
CA THR A 8 32.72 70.45 -2.53
C THR A 8 34.08 69.94 -2.05
N LEU A 9 34.09 68.99 -1.11
CA LEU A 9 35.22 68.09 -0.83
C LEU A 9 34.69 66.66 -0.65
N ALA A 10 35.18 65.75 -1.50
CA ALA A 10 34.84 64.33 -1.51
C ALA A 10 35.63 63.58 -0.43
N LEU A 11 34.95 62.72 0.33
CA LEU A 11 35.57 61.79 1.28
C LEU A 11 35.56 60.38 0.66
N PHE A 12 36.74 59.83 0.39
CA PHE A 12 36.93 58.43 -0.02
C PHE A 12 36.74 57.52 1.20
N VAL A 13 35.78 56.58 1.13
CA VAL A 13 35.72 55.42 2.02
C VAL A 13 35.72 54.17 1.13
N LEU A 14 36.83 53.42 1.17
CA LEU A 14 36.96 52.10 0.56
C LEU A 14 36.14 51.09 1.38
N LEU A 15 34.96 50.73 0.89
CA LEU A 15 34.24 49.53 1.32
C LEU A 15 34.61 48.39 0.37
N PHE A 16 35.35 47.42 0.91
CA PHE A 16 35.51 46.10 0.31
C PHE A 16 34.14 45.42 0.26
N ILE A 17 33.51 45.42 -0.92
CA ILE A 17 32.39 44.52 -1.20
C ILE A 17 33.00 43.30 -1.89
N THR A 18 33.19 42.23 -1.13
CA THR A 18 33.34 40.89 -1.70
C THR A 18 32.06 40.57 -2.46
N PRO A 19 32.10 40.22 -3.77
CA PRO A 19 30.90 39.74 -4.42
C PRO A 19 30.53 38.39 -3.81
N HIS A 20 29.38 38.34 -3.15
CA HIS A 20 28.70 37.09 -2.85
C HIS A 20 28.41 36.40 -4.19
N ASN A 21 29.23 35.41 -4.54
CA ASN A 21 28.94 34.43 -5.56
C ASN A 21 27.73 33.60 -5.10
N PHE A 22 26.53 34.08 -5.42
CA PHE A 22 25.36 33.23 -5.59
C PHE A 22 25.03 33.22 -7.07
N THR A 23 25.68 32.35 -7.84
CA THR A 23 25.19 31.96 -9.15
C THR A 23 23.96 31.08 -8.93
N THR A 24 22.77 31.67 -8.84
CA THR A 24 21.54 30.93 -9.14
C THR A 24 21.67 30.48 -10.59
N ALA A 25 21.92 29.19 -10.81
CA ALA A 25 22.00 28.65 -12.15
C ALA A 25 20.65 28.88 -12.85
N CYS A 26 20.66 29.50 -14.02
CA CYS A 26 19.44 29.71 -14.80
C CYS A 26 18.85 28.37 -15.25
N CYS A 27 17.52 28.31 -15.35
CA CYS A 27 16.84 27.17 -15.98
C CYS A 27 17.38 26.99 -17.40
N THR A 28 17.88 25.79 -17.69
CA THR A 28 18.47 25.45 -18.98
C THR A 28 17.90 24.14 -19.44
N CYS A 29 17.64 24.04 -20.74
CA CYS A 29 17.18 22.80 -21.28
C CYS A 29 17.75 22.51 -22.67
N VAL A 30 18.17 21.27 -22.84
CA VAL A 30 19.02 20.85 -23.94
C VAL A 30 18.44 19.58 -24.58
N PRO A 31 18.28 19.56 -25.91
CA PRO A 31 18.06 18.34 -26.67
C PRO A 31 19.13 17.29 -26.41
N THR A 32 18.74 16.08 -25.99
CA THR A 32 19.70 15.00 -25.71
C THR A 32 19.98 14.10 -26.92
N ILE A 33 19.25 14.26 -28.04
CA ILE A 33 19.52 13.55 -29.32
C ILE A 33 19.14 14.42 -30.53
N LEU A 34 20.10 14.75 -31.40
CA LEU A 34 19.85 15.03 -32.84
C LEU A 34 19.95 13.70 -33.59
N SER A 35 18.86 13.11 -34.05
CA SER A 35 18.98 12.14 -35.14
C SER A 35 19.14 12.92 -36.44
N SER A 36 20.38 13.17 -36.85
CA SER A 36 20.65 13.62 -38.21
C SER A 36 20.32 12.47 -39.17
N ARG A 37 19.16 12.51 -39.82
CA ARG A 37 19.07 12.04 -41.20
C ARG A 37 19.04 13.27 -42.08
N THR A 38 20.17 13.52 -42.73
CA THR A 38 20.28 14.39 -43.89
C THR A 38 19.35 13.86 -44.99
N SER A 39 18.10 14.32 -44.94
CA SER A 39 17.21 14.40 -46.09
C SER A 39 17.20 15.86 -46.50
N ILE A 40 17.09 16.11 -47.80
CA ILE A 40 17.08 17.45 -48.43
C ILE A 40 15.88 18.31 -47.93
N TRP A 41 15.02 17.75 -47.08
CA TRP A 41 13.91 18.39 -46.35
C TRP A 41 13.95 18.10 -44.84
N GLY A 42 15.15 18.09 -44.23
CA GLY A 42 15.40 17.57 -42.89
C GLY A 42 14.56 18.23 -41.78
N VAL A 43 13.58 17.49 -41.27
CA VAL A 43 12.85 17.84 -40.04
C VAL A 43 13.65 17.31 -38.86
N GLU A 44 14.17 18.20 -38.02
CA GLU A 44 14.77 17.84 -36.74
C GLU A 44 13.67 17.29 -35.81
N THR A 45 13.76 16.01 -35.44
CA THR A 45 12.88 15.41 -34.44
C THR A 45 13.58 15.40 -33.08
N LEU A 46 13.24 16.35 -32.21
CA LEU A 46 13.71 16.39 -30.83
C LEU A 46 13.02 15.28 -30.02
N LYS A 47 13.63 14.10 -29.95
CA LYS A 47 13.02 12.94 -29.26
C LYS A 47 13.10 13.06 -27.74
N SER A 48 14.20 13.60 -27.24
CA SER A 48 14.57 13.64 -25.82
C SER A 48 15.01 15.04 -25.43
N LEU A 49 14.55 15.49 -24.26
CA LEU A 49 14.76 16.83 -23.74
C LEU A 49 15.17 16.75 -22.27
N LYS A 50 16.28 17.38 -21.92
CA LYS A 50 16.77 17.44 -20.53
C LYS A 50 16.76 18.87 -20.02
N CYS A 51 16.09 19.12 -18.90
CA CYS A 51 16.10 20.41 -18.21
C CYS A 51 16.84 20.35 -16.88
N SER A 52 17.48 21.46 -16.52
CA SER A 52 18.15 21.63 -15.24
C SER A 52 17.98 23.02 -14.64
N ASN A 53 17.98 23.07 -13.30
CA ASN A 53 17.83 24.28 -12.48
C ASN A 53 16.53 25.09 -12.73
N CYS A 54 15.45 24.41 -13.04
CA CYS A 54 14.13 24.94 -13.32
C CYS A 54 13.20 24.81 -12.10
N MET A 55 12.43 25.87 -11.85
CA MET A 55 11.32 25.88 -10.86
C MET A 55 9.94 25.79 -11.54
N GLU A 56 9.89 26.13 -12.83
CA GLU A 56 8.76 25.96 -13.73
C GLU A 56 9.28 25.39 -15.06
N LEU A 57 8.41 24.71 -15.81
CA LEU A 57 8.80 24.25 -17.14
C LEU A 57 8.88 25.46 -18.09
N PRO A 58 9.98 25.65 -18.83
CA PRO A 58 10.04 26.71 -19.83
C PRO A 58 9.23 26.33 -21.06
N THR A 59 8.76 27.34 -21.80
CA THR A 59 8.06 27.15 -23.08
C THR A 59 9.04 26.72 -24.18
N TYR A 60 8.61 25.79 -25.04
CA TYR A 60 9.41 25.25 -26.14
C TYR A 60 8.85 25.55 -27.52
N SER A 61 9.73 25.66 -28.50
CA SER A 61 9.36 25.88 -29.90
C SER A 61 8.80 24.63 -30.59
N ILE A 62 9.21 23.42 -30.19
CA ILE A 62 8.80 22.15 -30.85
C ILE A 62 8.33 21.08 -29.83
N PRO A 63 7.40 21.41 -28.91
CA PRO A 63 7.05 20.54 -27.79
C PRO A 63 6.37 19.23 -28.23
N LEU A 64 5.70 19.25 -29.39
CA LEU A 64 5.01 18.08 -29.95
C LEU A 64 5.96 16.94 -30.36
N SER A 65 7.23 17.23 -30.62
CA SER A 65 8.20 16.22 -31.04
C SER A 65 8.81 15.44 -29.86
N VAL A 66 8.71 16.00 -28.66
CA VAL A 66 9.33 15.47 -27.43
C VAL A 66 8.57 14.24 -26.94
N THR A 67 9.30 13.14 -26.76
CA THR A 67 8.77 11.88 -26.23
C THR A 67 9.44 11.45 -24.93
N GLU A 68 10.60 11.99 -24.62
CA GLU A 68 11.36 11.70 -23.40
C GLU A 68 11.73 13.03 -22.75
N LEU A 69 11.38 13.20 -21.47
CA LEU A 69 11.63 14.41 -20.71
C LEU A 69 12.39 14.06 -19.42
N ASP A 70 13.60 14.58 -19.28
CA ASP A 70 14.43 14.45 -18.08
C ASP A 70 14.48 15.76 -17.30
N LEU A 71 13.87 15.76 -16.12
CA LEU A 71 13.83 16.87 -15.18
C LEU A 71 14.65 16.59 -13.91
N SER A 72 15.47 15.55 -13.87
CA SER A 72 16.14 15.09 -12.64
C SER A 72 17.28 15.99 -12.12
N SER A 73 17.69 17.01 -12.88
CA SER A 73 18.96 17.71 -12.65
C SER A 73 18.76 19.09 -12.01
N GLY A 74 18.75 19.16 -10.68
CA GLY A 74 18.72 20.44 -9.96
C GLY A 74 17.40 21.22 -10.05
N ASN A 75 16.35 20.59 -10.60
CA ASN A 75 15.02 21.19 -10.66
C ASN A 75 14.29 21.10 -9.31
N LYS A 76 13.37 22.02 -9.07
CA LYS A 76 12.54 22.07 -7.84
C LYS A 76 11.07 22.32 -8.19
N PHE A 77 10.29 21.24 -8.22
CA PHE A 77 8.86 21.25 -8.51
C PHE A 77 8.07 20.73 -7.30
N PRO A 78 7.86 21.54 -6.25
CA PRO A 78 7.21 21.07 -5.02
C PRO A 78 5.79 20.55 -5.25
N HIS A 79 5.11 21.02 -6.29
CA HIS A 79 3.75 20.61 -6.62
C HIS A 79 3.60 20.40 -8.13
N LEU A 80 3.29 19.16 -8.53
CA LEU A 80 2.83 18.86 -9.89
C LEU A 80 1.34 19.14 -9.99
N THR A 81 1.01 20.29 -10.59
CA THR A 81 -0.36 20.77 -10.75
C THR A 81 -1.08 20.09 -11.92
N THR A 82 -2.41 20.19 -11.96
CA THR A 82 -3.24 19.71 -13.09
C THR A 82 -2.72 20.19 -14.46
N SER A 83 -2.71 19.26 -15.43
CA SER A 83 -2.27 19.47 -16.83
C SER A 83 -0.85 20.06 -16.95
N PHE A 84 0.06 19.70 -16.04
CA PHE A 84 1.41 20.26 -15.95
C PHE A 84 2.17 20.22 -17.29
N PHE A 85 2.11 19.09 -18.00
CA PHE A 85 2.81 18.90 -19.27
C PHE A 85 2.04 19.43 -20.48
N GLU A 86 0.71 19.36 -20.44
CA GLU A 86 -0.15 19.83 -21.53
C GLU A 86 -0.06 21.34 -21.72
N LYS A 87 0.03 22.10 -20.63
CA LYS A 87 0.18 23.58 -20.67
C LYS A 87 1.38 24.02 -21.50
N GLU A 88 2.46 23.24 -21.50
CA GLU A 88 3.66 23.48 -22.30
C GLU A 88 3.68 22.73 -23.64
N GLY A 89 2.57 22.09 -24.01
CA GLY A 89 2.42 21.36 -25.29
C GLY A 89 3.10 19.99 -25.35
N LEU A 90 3.62 19.48 -24.23
CA LEU A 90 4.36 18.20 -24.14
C LEU A 90 3.41 16.99 -24.07
N ILE A 91 2.59 16.83 -25.11
CA ILE A 91 1.48 15.86 -25.12
C ILE A 91 1.85 14.47 -25.65
N ASN A 92 3.05 14.27 -26.21
CA ASN A 92 3.49 12.99 -26.81
C ASN A 92 4.53 12.24 -25.95
N LEU A 93 4.63 12.59 -24.67
CA LEU A 93 5.57 11.98 -23.71
C LEU A 93 5.32 10.48 -23.54
N LYS A 94 6.41 9.74 -23.43
CA LYS A 94 6.48 8.30 -23.16
C LYS A 94 7.37 7.98 -21.96
N VAL A 95 8.37 8.80 -21.70
CA VAL A 95 9.26 8.68 -20.55
C VAL A 95 9.35 10.03 -19.87
N ILE A 96 9.04 10.08 -18.58
CA ILE A 96 9.07 11.29 -17.77
C ILE A 96 9.91 10.98 -16.54
N ASN A 97 11.08 11.61 -16.44
CA ASN A 97 11.96 11.48 -15.30
C ASN A 97 11.87 12.74 -14.43
N LEU A 98 11.29 12.60 -13.24
CA LEU A 98 11.12 13.62 -12.20
C LEU A 98 11.85 13.22 -10.92
N THR A 99 12.89 12.39 -11.03
CA THR A 99 13.69 11.95 -9.89
C THR A 99 14.29 13.15 -9.15
N ASN A 100 14.17 13.19 -7.82
CA ASN A 100 14.81 14.21 -6.99
C ASN A 100 14.44 15.67 -7.36
N CYS A 101 13.20 15.88 -7.80
CA CYS A 101 12.65 17.19 -8.11
C CYS A 101 12.08 17.92 -6.88
N GLY A 102 12.15 17.33 -5.68
CA GLY A 102 11.58 17.91 -4.46
C GLY A 102 10.05 17.97 -4.47
N ILE A 103 9.39 17.04 -5.15
CA ILE A 103 7.93 16.99 -5.27
C ILE A 103 7.32 16.55 -3.94
N GLU A 104 6.42 17.35 -3.39
CA GLU A 104 5.67 17.06 -2.16
C GLU A 104 4.22 16.70 -2.46
N LYS A 105 3.66 17.30 -3.53
CA LYS A 105 2.26 17.09 -3.94
C LYS A 105 2.14 16.76 -5.42
N PHE A 106 1.28 15.80 -5.72
CA PHE A 106 0.93 15.39 -7.07
C PHE A 106 -0.59 15.45 -7.24
N ASP A 107 -1.09 16.36 -8.08
CA ASP A 107 -2.52 16.44 -8.36
C ASP A 107 -3.00 15.23 -9.19
N GLU A 108 -4.22 14.77 -8.93
CA GLU A 108 -4.86 13.64 -9.61
C GLU A 108 -4.85 13.76 -11.15
N TYR A 109 -4.92 14.99 -11.66
CA TYR A 109 -4.96 15.33 -13.08
C TYR A 109 -3.65 15.93 -13.60
N ALA A 110 -2.52 15.75 -12.91
CA ALA A 110 -1.24 16.33 -13.32
C ALA A 110 -0.77 15.87 -14.72
N LEU A 111 -1.14 14.64 -15.12
CA LEU A 111 -0.81 14.03 -16.42
C LEU A 111 -1.90 14.22 -17.48
N LEU A 112 -2.96 14.98 -17.17
CA LEU A 112 -4.03 15.23 -18.12
C LEU A 112 -3.48 15.88 -19.40
N GLY A 113 -3.97 15.42 -20.56
CA GLY A 113 -3.54 15.89 -21.88
C GLY A 113 -2.43 15.06 -22.54
N ILE A 114 -1.73 14.18 -21.81
CA ILE A 114 -0.74 13.28 -22.42
C ILE A 114 -1.44 12.20 -23.25
N LYS A 115 -1.08 12.11 -24.53
CA LYS A 115 -1.58 11.10 -25.46
C LYS A 115 -0.98 9.73 -25.13
N ARG A 116 -1.83 8.70 -25.12
CA ARG A 116 -1.43 7.31 -24.83
C ARG A 116 -0.78 7.14 -23.45
N ILE A 117 -1.37 7.77 -22.43
CA ILE A 117 -0.89 7.76 -21.05
C ILE A 117 -0.59 6.34 -20.51
N TRP A 118 -1.37 5.33 -20.93
CA TRP A 118 -1.24 3.92 -20.55
C TRP A 118 0.09 3.25 -20.94
N ASN A 119 0.95 3.91 -21.71
CA ASN A 119 2.27 3.42 -22.11
C ASN A 119 3.38 4.42 -21.73
N VAL A 120 3.14 5.21 -20.69
CA VAL A 120 4.10 6.16 -20.14
C VAL A 120 4.85 5.52 -18.98
N LYS A 121 6.17 5.72 -18.96
CA LYS A 121 7.02 5.45 -17.81
C LYS A 121 7.24 6.73 -17.03
N LEU A 122 6.87 6.71 -15.76
CA LEU A 122 6.95 7.86 -14.87
C LEU A 122 7.88 7.54 -13.70
N ASP A 123 8.99 8.27 -13.63
CA ASP A 123 9.91 8.21 -12.49
C ASP A 123 9.70 9.39 -11.56
N LEU A 124 9.21 9.12 -10.35
CA LEU A 124 8.99 10.07 -9.26
C LEU A 124 9.90 9.72 -8.07
N SER A 125 10.97 8.96 -8.26
CA SER A 125 11.82 8.49 -7.17
C SER A 125 12.55 9.62 -6.44
N TYR A 126 12.87 9.38 -5.17
CA TYR A 126 13.60 10.28 -4.27
C TYR A 126 12.99 11.69 -4.21
N ASN A 127 11.66 11.77 -4.16
CA ASN A 127 10.92 12.98 -3.85
C ASN A 127 10.38 12.91 -2.40
N SER A 128 9.43 13.77 -2.06
CA SER A 128 8.84 13.91 -0.72
C SER A 128 7.35 13.56 -0.73
N LEU A 129 6.89 12.72 -1.65
CA LEU A 129 5.48 12.34 -1.77
C LEU A 129 5.05 11.46 -0.59
N SER A 130 4.08 11.93 0.20
CA SER A 130 3.46 11.11 1.25
C SER A 130 2.25 10.33 0.77
N SER A 131 1.60 10.78 -0.29
CA SER A 131 0.42 10.13 -0.84
C SER A 131 0.30 10.36 -2.35
N MET A 132 -0.38 9.44 -3.02
CA MET A 132 -0.66 9.54 -4.45
C MET A 132 -2.05 9.00 -4.78
N TYR A 133 -2.81 9.79 -5.52
CA TYR A 133 -4.18 9.48 -5.95
C TYR A 133 -4.22 9.47 -7.48
N MET A 134 -4.36 8.29 -8.08
CA MET A 134 -4.49 8.13 -9.52
C MET A 134 -5.80 7.39 -9.80
N VAL A 135 -6.84 8.13 -10.19
CA VAL A 135 -8.19 7.60 -10.43
C VAL A 135 -8.50 7.50 -11.93
N THR A 136 -8.01 8.47 -12.72
CA THR A 136 -8.38 8.61 -14.15
C THR A 136 -7.19 8.52 -15.11
N MET A 137 -5.97 8.55 -14.57
CA MET A 137 -4.71 8.60 -15.32
C MET A 137 -3.90 7.34 -15.01
N CYS A 138 -3.45 6.66 -16.05
CA CYS A 138 -2.82 5.35 -15.93
C CYS A 138 -1.50 5.33 -16.68
N VAL A 139 -0.39 5.11 -15.97
CA VAL A 139 0.95 4.92 -16.54
C VAL A 139 1.28 3.42 -16.59
N SER A 140 2.22 2.99 -17.44
CA SER A 140 2.62 1.57 -17.50
C SER A 140 3.59 1.20 -16.39
N ASP A 141 4.56 2.07 -16.13
CA ASP A 141 5.61 1.88 -15.14
C ASP A 141 5.68 3.12 -14.27
N LEU A 142 5.57 2.91 -12.95
CA LEU A 142 5.60 3.96 -11.94
C LEU A 142 6.70 3.66 -10.93
N ASN A 143 7.69 4.55 -10.85
CA ASN A 143 8.75 4.47 -9.84
C ASN A 143 8.50 5.52 -8.75
N LEU A 144 8.18 5.06 -7.54
CA LEU A 144 7.97 5.88 -6.35
C LEU A 144 9.07 5.67 -5.30
N ARG A 145 10.15 4.95 -5.63
CA ARG A 145 11.24 4.60 -4.72
C ARG A 145 11.71 5.80 -3.90
N GLY A 146 11.98 5.60 -2.61
CA GLY A 146 12.59 6.64 -1.77
C GLY A 146 11.66 7.79 -1.36
N ASN A 147 10.34 7.65 -1.55
CA ASN A 147 9.34 8.61 -1.08
C ASN A 147 8.72 8.15 0.25
N PRO A 148 8.32 9.04 1.16
CA PRO A 148 7.69 8.68 2.45
C PRO A 148 6.20 8.29 2.30
N ILE A 149 5.91 7.34 1.42
CA ILE A 149 4.55 6.96 1.02
C ILE A 149 3.78 6.30 2.17
N LYS A 150 2.62 6.87 2.50
CA LYS A 150 1.65 6.33 3.49
C LYS A 150 0.35 5.88 2.85
N ASP A 151 -0.11 6.61 1.83
CA ASP A 151 -1.39 6.34 1.17
C ASP A 151 -1.23 6.27 -0.35
N LEU A 152 -1.75 5.19 -0.95
CA LEU A 152 -1.78 5.02 -2.41
C LEU A 152 -3.17 4.62 -2.85
N ILE A 153 -3.81 5.42 -3.71
CA ILE A 153 -5.11 5.06 -4.29
C ILE A 153 -4.95 4.91 -5.80
N PHE A 154 -5.05 3.66 -6.25
CA PHE A 154 -5.15 3.28 -7.65
C PHE A 154 -6.56 2.73 -7.90
N GLN A 155 -7.57 3.59 -8.05
CA GLN A 155 -8.93 3.12 -8.29
C GLN A 155 -9.10 2.74 -9.77
N LYS A 156 -9.41 1.47 -10.07
CA LYS A 156 -9.67 0.95 -11.43
C LYS A 156 -8.50 1.13 -12.42
N VAL A 157 -7.26 1.16 -11.92
CA VAL A 157 -6.07 1.41 -12.74
C VAL A 157 -5.51 0.09 -13.28
N GLY A 158 -6.21 -0.50 -14.25
CA GLY A 158 -5.83 -1.76 -14.89
C GLY A 158 -4.61 -1.71 -15.81
N CYS A 159 -3.77 -0.67 -15.75
CA CYS A 159 -2.66 -0.50 -16.67
C CYS A 159 -1.30 -0.17 -16.04
N VAL A 160 -1.20 0.08 -14.73
CA VAL A 160 0.11 0.01 -14.06
C VAL A 160 0.55 -1.45 -14.04
N GLN A 161 1.64 -1.73 -14.74
CA GLN A 161 2.23 -3.06 -14.87
C GLN A 161 3.49 -3.16 -14.01
N GLY A 162 4.28 -2.10 -13.91
CA GLY A 162 5.48 -2.02 -13.07
C GLY A 162 5.30 -0.97 -11.98
N LEU A 163 5.52 -1.36 -10.73
CA LEU A 163 5.49 -0.47 -9.58
C LEU A 163 6.71 -0.68 -8.68
N ASP A 164 7.49 0.37 -8.48
CA ASP A 164 8.58 0.38 -7.51
C ASP A 164 8.21 1.24 -6.29
N LEU A 165 8.10 0.60 -5.14
CA LEU A 165 7.82 1.18 -3.82
C LEU A 165 8.97 0.88 -2.84
N SER A 166 10.17 0.62 -3.35
CA SER A 166 11.32 0.33 -2.51
C SER A 166 11.77 1.56 -1.72
N ASN A 167 12.28 1.34 -0.51
CA ASN A 167 12.79 2.42 0.35
C ASN A 167 11.74 3.51 0.64
N CYS A 168 10.46 3.13 0.78
CA CYS A 168 9.37 4.06 1.08
C CYS A 168 9.03 4.16 2.58
N SER A 169 9.79 3.47 3.43
CA SER A 169 9.56 3.39 4.88
C SER A 169 8.18 2.84 5.27
N MET A 170 7.60 1.96 4.43
CA MET A 170 6.28 1.38 4.67
C MET A 170 6.34 0.32 5.77
N ASP A 171 5.49 0.43 6.78
CA ASP A 171 5.31 -0.57 7.84
C ASP A 171 4.19 -1.58 7.53
N THR A 172 3.21 -1.14 6.73
CA THR A 172 2.09 -1.93 6.25
C THR A 172 1.75 -1.57 4.80
N ILE A 173 1.05 -2.47 4.11
CA ILE A 173 0.40 -2.10 2.84
C ILE A 173 -0.86 -1.29 3.17
N PRO A 174 -1.10 -0.14 2.49
CA PRO A 174 -2.28 0.68 2.71
C PRO A 174 -3.60 -0.11 2.67
N THR A 175 -4.48 0.16 3.64
CA THR A 175 -5.74 -0.59 3.86
C THR A 175 -6.77 -0.40 2.76
N ASN A 176 -6.62 0.63 1.95
CA ASN A 176 -7.39 0.87 0.74
C ASN A 176 -7.09 -0.13 -0.40
N GLY A 177 -6.14 -1.06 -0.21
CA GLY A 177 -5.88 -2.16 -1.13
C GLY A 177 -5.32 -1.70 -2.47
N PRO A 178 -4.17 -1.00 -2.51
CA PRO A 178 -3.66 -0.34 -3.72
C PRO A 178 -3.39 -1.30 -4.86
N PHE A 179 -3.16 -2.58 -4.57
CA PHE A 179 -2.89 -3.59 -5.59
C PHE A 179 -4.12 -4.41 -5.94
N VAL A 180 -5.23 -4.33 -5.20
CA VAL A 180 -6.41 -5.18 -5.42
C VAL A 180 -7.02 -4.91 -6.80
N ASP A 181 -7.37 -5.97 -7.54
CA ASP A 181 -7.93 -5.93 -8.89
C ASP A 181 -7.09 -5.15 -9.91
N THR A 182 -5.77 -5.12 -9.74
CA THR A 182 -4.83 -4.48 -10.66
C THR A 182 -4.23 -5.45 -11.69
N ALA A 183 -3.68 -4.89 -12.78
CA ALA A 183 -2.93 -5.63 -13.79
C ALA A 183 -1.41 -5.65 -13.52
N LEU A 184 -0.99 -5.45 -12.27
CA LEU A 184 0.42 -5.42 -11.88
C LEU A 184 1.13 -6.71 -12.30
N GLN A 185 2.28 -6.54 -12.95
CA GLN A 185 3.18 -7.61 -13.37
C GLN A 185 4.46 -7.63 -12.53
N LYS A 186 4.94 -6.45 -12.12
CA LYS A 186 6.18 -6.29 -11.34
C LYS A 186 5.91 -5.38 -10.16
N LEU A 187 6.23 -5.86 -8.96
CA LEU A 187 6.17 -5.09 -7.73
C LEU A 187 7.49 -5.19 -6.97
N ASN A 188 8.08 -4.04 -6.63
CA ASN A 188 9.25 -3.96 -5.77
C ASN A 188 8.88 -3.30 -4.44
N LEU A 189 9.06 -4.03 -3.33
CA LEU A 189 8.82 -3.56 -1.95
C LEU A 189 10.10 -3.63 -1.10
N ASP A 190 11.27 -3.73 -1.73
CA ASP A 190 12.55 -3.84 -1.04
C ASP A 190 12.80 -2.68 -0.06
N SER A 191 13.57 -2.93 0.99
CA SER A 191 14.06 -1.90 1.92
C SER A 191 12.93 -1.08 2.56
N ASN A 192 11.85 -1.74 2.96
CA ASN A 192 10.78 -1.14 3.75
C ASN A 192 10.82 -1.69 5.20
N ASN A 193 9.80 -1.36 6.00
CA ASN A 193 9.65 -1.82 7.37
C ASN A 193 8.51 -2.84 7.52
N LEU A 194 8.23 -3.60 6.45
CA LEU A 194 7.16 -4.58 6.42
C LEU A 194 7.53 -5.79 7.29
N THR A 195 6.63 -6.17 8.19
CA THR A 195 6.82 -7.34 9.06
C THR A 195 6.02 -8.56 8.58
N SER A 196 4.98 -8.35 7.79
CA SER A 196 4.14 -9.41 7.24
C SER A 196 3.43 -8.93 5.96
N LEU A 197 2.97 -9.88 5.15
CA LEU A 197 2.25 -9.58 3.92
C LEU A 197 1.12 -10.60 3.74
N SER A 198 -0.13 -10.12 3.73
CA SER A 198 -1.31 -10.96 3.51
C SER A 198 -1.63 -11.09 2.02
N TRP A 199 -2.20 -12.24 1.64
CA TRP A 199 -2.71 -12.53 0.29
C TRP A 199 -3.77 -11.54 -0.18
N ARG A 200 -4.47 -10.88 0.75
CA ARG A 200 -5.52 -9.89 0.49
C ARG A 200 -5.08 -8.72 -0.33
N HIS A 201 -3.87 -8.25 -0.04
CA HIS A 201 -3.29 -7.15 -0.77
C HIS A 201 -3.15 -7.50 -2.27
N PHE A 202 -3.19 -8.78 -2.63
CA PHE A 202 -3.02 -9.29 -4.00
C PHE A 202 -4.29 -9.95 -4.56
N GLN A 203 -5.45 -9.74 -3.94
CA GLN A 203 -6.73 -10.19 -4.51
C GLN A 203 -6.93 -9.59 -5.90
N GLY A 204 -7.32 -10.42 -6.87
CA GLY A 204 -7.55 -9.96 -8.25
C GLY A 204 -6.29 -9.65 -9.08
N VAL A 205 -5.08 -9.74 -8.50
CA VAL A 205 -3.82 -9.42 -9.22
C VAL A 205 -3.32 -10.62 -10.01
N HIS A 206 -3.98 -11.02 -11.08
CA HIS A 206 -3.67 -12.28 -11.77
C HIS A 206 -2.34 -12.27 -12.55
N SER A 207 -1.84 -11.08 -12.90
CA SER A 207 -0.71 -10.92 -13.83
C SER A 207 0.68 -10.80 -13.17
N LEU A 208 0.77 -10.89 -11.83
CA LEU A 208 2.03 -10.68 -11.12
C LEU A 208 3.03 -11.81 -11.43
N ILE A 209 4.16 -11.44 -12.04
CA ILE A 209 5.26 -12.35 -12.42
C ILE A 209 6.56 -12.03 -11.69
N TYR A 210 6.65 -10.87 -11.04
CA TYR A 210 7.82 -10.46 -10.26
C TYR A 210 7.37 -9.75 -8.98
N LEU A 211 7.89 -10.23 -7.86
CA LEU A 211 7.75 -9.63 -6.54
C LEU A 211 9.11 -9.64 -5.85
N SER A 212 9.50 -8.50 -5.29
CA SER A 212 10.77 -8.35 -4.57
C SER A 212 10.51 -7.83 -3.16
N LEU A 213 11.05 -8.53 -2.15
CA LEU A 213 10.74 -8.32 -0.72
C LEU A 213 11.99 -8.15 0.17
N ARG A 214 13.15 -7.89 -0.41
CA ARG A 214 14.43 -7.87 0.31
C ARG A 214 14.47 -6.77 1.36
N ASP A 215 15.35 -6.93 2.34
CA ASP A 215 15.66 -5.91 3.34
C ASP A 215 14.43 -5.38 4.10
N ASN A 216 13.51 -6.28 4.46
CA ASN A 216 12.36 -5.99 5.32
C ASN A 216 12.45 -6.83 6.61
N PRO A 217 11.98 -6.32 7.77
CA PRO A 217 12.07 -7.01 9.05
C PRO A 217 10.98 -8.09 9.22
N TRP A 218 11.06 -9.15 8.41
CA TRP A 218 10.00 -10.16 8.34
C TRP A 218 9.79 -10.93 9.65
N ARG A 219 8.53 -11.09 10.03
CA ARG A 219 8.09 -11.98 11.11
C ARG A 219 7.78 -13.36 10.55
N CYS A 220 8.68 -14.31 10.81
CA CYS A 220 8.57 -15.70 10.39
C CYS A 220 7.77 -16.53 11.39
N ASP A 221 6.50 -16.17 11.56
CA ASP A 221 5.51 -16.91 12.33
C ASP A 221 4.49 -17.57 11.39
N CYS A 222 3.37 -18.05 11.90
CA CYS A 222 2.28 -18.63 11.12
C CYS A 222 1.77 -17.75 9.97
N HIS A 223 1.90 -16.42 10.05
CA HIS A 223 1.37 -15.49 9.06
C HIS A 223 2.22 -15.40 7.79
N ILE A 224 3.46 -15.92 7.81
CA ILE A 224 4.34 -15.95 6.64
C ILE A 224 3.89 -16.98 5.58
N HIS A 225 2.84 -17.75 5.86
CA HIS A 225 2.32 -18.82 4.99
C HIS A 225 2.04 -18.35 3.56
N PHE A 226 1.55 -17.12 3.38
CA PHE A 226 1.34 -16.56 2.04
C PHE A 226 2.63 -16.54 1.21
N LEU A 227 3.72 -16.08 1.81
CA LEU A 227 5.03 -16.00 1.17
C LEU A 227 5.69 -17.36 1.00
N ARG A 228 5.53 -18.23 2.00
CA ARG A 228 6.21 -19.52 2.10
C ARG A 228 5.59 -20.62 1.25
N GLU A 229 4.27 -20.60 1.06
CA GLU A 229 3.52 -21.70 0.45
C GLU A 229 2.58 -21.24 -0.66
N HIS A 230 1.80 -20.19 -0.41
CA HIS A 230 0.72 -19.80 -1.31
C HIS A 230 1.25 -19.30 -2.67
N LEU A 231 2.21 -18.38 -2.69
CA LEU A 231 2.78 -17.84 -3.94
C LEU A 231 3.41 -18.93 -4.82
N ILE A 232 4.11 -19.88 -4.20
CA ILE A 232 4.72 -21.01 -4.92
C ILE A 232 3.64 -21.87 -5.56
N LYS A 233 2.59 -22.22 -4.80
CA LYS A 233 1.51 -23.10 -5.27
C LYS A 233 0.61 -22.45 -6.32
N THR A 234 0.29 -21.17 -6.17
CA THR A 234 -0.69 -20.49 -7.04
C THR A 234 -0.06 -19.74 -8.21
N ARG A 235 1.22 -19.36 -8.11
CA ARG A 235 1.90 -18.52 -9.11
C ARG A 235 3.25 -19.04 -9.55
N THR A 236 3.69 -20.22 -9.09
CA THR A 236 5.04 -20.75 -9.35
C THR A 236 6.15 -19.76 -8.99
N MET A 237 5.88 -18.89 -8.01
CA MET A 237 6.75 -17.80 -7.60
C MET A 237 7.34 -18.14 -6.24
N ASP A 238 8.63 -18.46 -6.22
CA ASP A 238 9.39 -18.67 -4.98
C ASP A 238 10.18 -17.41 -4.64
N ILE A 239 9.77 -16.75 -3.55
CA ILE A 239 10.41 -15.55 -3.00
C ILE A 239 11.13 -15.85 -1.68
N SER A 240 11.34 -17.13 -1.35
CA SER A 240 11.89 -17.53 -0.06
C SER A 240 13.32 -17.03 0.16
N ASP A 241 14.04 -16.72 -0.92
CA ASP A 241 15.39 -16.13 -0.89
C ASP A 241 15.39 -14.64 -0.54
N ASP A 242 14.30 -13.93 -0.79
CA ASP A 242 14.17 -12.51 -0.44
C ASP A 242 13.86 -12.29 1.05
N VAL A 243 13.37 -13.33 1.74
CA VAL A 243 12.84 -13.23 3.09
C VAL A 243 13.88 -13.71 4.10
N VAL A 244 14.43 -12.77 4.88
CA VAL A 244 15.24 -13.04 6.07
C VAL A 244 14.42 -12.70 7.31
N CYS A 245 14.32 -13.63 8.24
CA CYS A 245 13.53 -13.46 9.45
C CYS A 245 14.20 -12.48 10.41
N GLU A 246 13.48 -11.47 10.86
CA GLU A 246 13.90 -10.59 11.97
C GLU A 246 13.29 -11.06 13.29
N SER A 247 12.12 -11.69 13.23
CA SER A 247 11.44 -12.27 14.38
C SER A 247 10.77 -13.61 14.01
N PRO A 248 10.49 -14.49 14.98
CA PRO A 248 10.85 -14.39 16.41
C PRO A 248 12.35 -14.60 16.66
N HIS A 249 12.80 -14.40 17.90
CA HIS A 249 14.22 -14.44 18.28
C HIS A 249 14.92 -15.75 17.85
N GLU A 250 14.22 -16.88 17.91
CA GLU A 250 14.74 -18.20 17.56
C GLU A 250 15.02 -18.37 16.05
N LEU A 251 14.38 -17.55 15.22
CA LEU A 251 14.52 -17.58 13.75
C LEU A 251 15.28 -16.37 13.21
N LYS A 252 15.64 -15.40 14.06
CA LYS A 252 16.31 -14.17 13.65
C LYS A 252 17.58 -14.46 12.85
N GLY A 253 17.73 -13.79 11.71
CA GLY A 253 18.84 -13.94 10.76
C GLY A 253 18.75 -15.15 9.84
N ARG A 254 17.77 -16.05 10.02
CA ARG A 254 17.58 -17.18 9.10
C ARG A 254 16.80 -16.75 7.87
N GLY A 255 17.26 -17.17 6.69
CA GLY A 255 16.48 -17.06 5.45
C GLY A 255 15.30 -18.04 5.45
N LEU A 256 14.15 -17.63 4.92
CA LEU A 256 12.93 -18.44 4.86
C LEU A 256 13.16 -19.73 4.06
N ALA A 257 13.94 -19.67 2.98
CA ALA A 257 14.34 -20.84 2.19
C ALA A 257 15.05 -21.93 3.01
N SER A 258 15.74 -21.55 4.10
CA SER A 258 16.43 -22.49 4.99
C SER A 258 15.52 -23.18 6.00
N ILE A 259 14.26 -22.75 6.12
CA ILE A 259 13.31 -23.28 7.11
C ILE A 259 12.50 -24.41 6.46
N PRO A 260 12.70 -25.68 6.85
CA PRO A 260 12.06 -26.82 6.20
C PRO A 260 10.54 -26.70 6.23
N ARG A 261 9.84 -26.91 5.11
CA ARG A 261 8.37 -26.78 5.02
C ARG A 261 7.60 -27.62 6.05
N SER A 262 8.18 -28.72 6.53
CA SER A 262 7.65 -29.56 7.61
C SER A 262 7.72 -28.92 9.00
N GLN A 263 8.60 -27.94 9.21
CA GLN A 263 8.71 -27.21 10.47
C GLN A 263 7.47 -26.33 10.67
N VAL A 264 6.76 -26.58 11.77
CA VAL A 264 5.66 -25.75 12.24
C VAL A 264 6.24 -24.44 12.76
N LEU A 265 5.78 -23.32 12.19
CA LEU A 265 6.16 -21.99 12.64
C LEU A 265 5.33 -21.60 13.87
N PRO A 266 5.91 -20.85 14.82
CA PRO A 266 5.18 -20.38 15.99
C PRO A 266 4.00 -19.51 15.57
N CYS A 267 2.92 -19.53 16.33
CA CYS A 267 1.76 -18.67 16.11
C CYS A 267 1.36 -18.03 17.44
N PRO A 268 1.64 -16.74 17.65
CA PRO A 268 1.33 -16.06 18.89
C PRO A 268 -0.15 -16.14 19.24
N LEU A 269 -0.44 -16.47 20.51
CA LEU A 269 -1.81 -16.57 20.99
C LEU A 269 -2.49 -15.19 20.99
N LYS A 270 -3.61 -15.07 20.29
CA LYS A 270 -4.38 -13.81 20.21
C LYS A 270 -5.87 -14.08 20.14
N ILE A 271 -6.67 -13.28 20.85
CA ILE A 271 -8.11 -13.20 20.58
C ILE A 271 -8.30 -12.24 19.41
N ARG A 272 -8.86 -12.76 18.31
CA ARG A 272 -9.27 -11.94 17.17
C ARG A 272 -10.49 -11.14 17.60
N GLY A 273 -11.58 -11.77 18.03
CA GLY A 273 -12.70 -10.99 18.53
C GLY A 273 -13.74 -11.82 19.24
N VAL A 274 -14.70 -11.12 19.82
CA VAL A 274 -15.83 -11.70 20.52
C VAL A 274 -17.10 -11.07 19.99
N VAL A 275 -18.04 -11.91 19.58
CA VAL A 275 -19.33 -11.52 19.05
C VAL A 275 -20.41 -12.10 19.94
N GLY A 276 -21.46 -11.34 20.22
CA GLY A 276 -22.55 -11.81 21.07
C GLY A 276 -23.90 -11.34 20.59
N THR A 277 -24.89 -12.21 20.78
CA THR A 277 -26.29 -11.96 20.43
C THR A 277 -27.17 -12.46 21.57
N THR A 278 -28.21 -11.71 21.86
CA THR A 278 -29.17 -12.05 22.91
C THR A 278 -30.58 -12.10 22.34
N SER A 279 -31.39 -13.00 22.89
CA SER A 279 -32.81 -13.11 22.61
C SER A 279 -33.58 -13.30 23.91
N MET A 280 -34.90 -13.49 23.81
CA MET A 280 -35.73 -13.82 24.97
C MET A 280 -35.42 -15.19 25.59
N ASP A 281 -34.93 -16.13 24.77
CA ASP A 281 -34.81 -17.53 25.16
C ASP A 281 -33.35 -17.99 25.27
N ASN A 282 -32.41 -17.25 24.69
CA ASN A 282 -31.00 -17.60 24.71
C ASN A 282 -30.04 -16.40 24.65
N VAL A 283 -28.83 -16.63 25.15
CA VAL A 283 -27.65 -15.80 24.92
C VAL A 283 -26.62 -16.63 24.19
N THR A 284 -26.12 -16.12 23.07
CA THR A 284 -25.06 -16.77 22.29
C THR A 284 -23.85 -15.86 22.22
N VAL A 285 -22.67 -16.39 22.52
CA VAL A 285 -21.40 -15.68 22.43
C VAL A 285 -20.40 -16.54 21.66
N ARG A 286 -19.66 -15.93 20.74
CA ARG A 286 -18.65 -16.57 19.91
C ARG A 286 -17.31 -15.88 20.15
N CYS A 287 -16.27 -16.65 20.37
CA CYS A 287 -14.91 -16.17 20.54
C CYS A 287 -14.01 -16.74 19.44
N PHE A 288 -13.35 -15.84 18.72
CA PHE A 288 -12.45 -16.15 17.63
C PHE A 288 -11.02 -15.93 18.10
N THR A 289 -10.17 -16.93 17.97
CA THR A 289 -8.79 -16.92 18.46
C THR A 289 -7.83 -17.43 17.41
N GLU A 290 -6.56 -17.10 17.59
CA GLU A 290 -5.45 -17.56 16.78
C GLU A 290 -4.34 -18.06 17.70
N GLY A 291 -3.70 -19.19 17.37
CA GLY A 291 -2.57 -19.69 18.15
C GLY A 291 -2.16 -21.12 17.83
N VAL A 292 -0.87 -21.41 18.09
CA VAL A 292 -0.28 -22.75 18.00
C VAL A 292 0.59 -23.01 19.22
N PRO A 293 0.41 -24.13 19.95
CA PRO A 293 -0.62 -25.16 19.79
C PRO A 293 -2.04 -24.61 19.91
N GLU A 294 -3.02 -25.42 19.50
CA GLU A 294 -4.44 -25.10 19.68
C GLU A 294 -4.71 -24.64 21.12
N PRO A 295 -5.33 -23.46 21.31
CA PRO A 295 -5.62 -22.94 22.63
C PRO A 295 -6.82 -23.63 23.28
N ASP A 296 -6.74 -23.85 24.58
CA ASP A 296 -7.86 -24.20 25.44
C ASP A 296 -8.68 -22.94 25.73
N ILE A 297 -9.97 -22.95 25.37
CA ILE A 297 -10.85 -21.78 25.49
C ILE A 297 -11.88 -22.01 26.60
N LYS A 298 -11.84 -21.14 27.61
CA LYS A 298 -12.73 -21.17 28.78
C LYS A 298 -13.60 -19.92 28.84
N TRP A 299 -14.86 -20.11 29.25
CA TRP A 299 -15.84 -19.05 29.38
C TRP A 299 -16.13 -18.74 30.84
N TYR A 300 -16.14 -17.45 31.18
CA TYR A 300 -16.42 -16.97 32.52
C TYR A 300 -17.54 -15.92 32.55
N GLN A 301 -18.27 -15.86 33.66
CA GLN A 301 -19.22 -14.80 34.01
C GLN A 301 -18.78 -14.15 35.34
N GLU A 302 -19.08 -12.86 35.52
CA GLU A 302 -18.63 -12.02 36.66
C GLU A 302 -17.14 -12.16 37.02
N LYS A 303 -16.26 -12.20 36.00
CA LYS A 303 -14.80 -12.28 36.06
C LYS A 303 -14.20 -13.58 36.67
N TYR A 304 -14.94 -14.38 37.45
CA TYR A 304 -14.39 -15.57 38.12
C TYR A 304 -15.24 -16.84 38.03
N TYR A 305 -16.52 -16.78 37.64
CA TYR A 305 -17.35 -17.98 37.56
C TYR A 305 -17.16 -18.69 36.24
N LEU A 306 -16.50 -19.84 36.28
CA LEU A 306 -16.37 -20.72 35.13
C LEU A 306 -17.76 -21.27 34.74
N LEU A 307 -18.13 -21.11 33.48
CA LEU A 307 -19.43 -21.53 32.95
C LEU A 307 -19.47 -22.99 32.48
N ASP A 308 -18.34 -23.70 32.57
CA ASP A 308 -18.22 -25.07 32.10
C ASP A 308 -19.20 -26.00 32.83
N SER A 309 -19.89 -26.84 32.06
CA SER A 309 -20.81 -27.87 32.55
C SER A 309 -21.96 -27.39 33.44
N GLN A 310 -22.35 -26.11 33.39
CA GLN A 310 -23.53 -25.61 34.10
C GLN A 310 -24.85 -26.03 33.39
N PRO A 311 -25.94 -26.31 34.15
CA PRO A 311 -27.25 -26.60 33.54
C PRO A 311 -27.73 -25.46 32.64
N GLY A 312 -28.15 -25.80 31.43
CA GLY A 312 -28.61 -24.83 30.43
C GLY A 312 -27.48 -24.04 29.74
N VAL A 313 -26.21 -24.39 29.98
CA VAL A 313 -25.04 -23.86 29.27
C VAL A 313 -24.47 -24.93 28.33
N SER A 314 -24.17 -24.54 27.10
CA SER A 314 -23.51 -25.37 26.09
C SER A 314 -22.28 -24.63 25.56
N ILE A 315 -21.13 -25.32 25.56
CA ILE A 315 -19.87 -24.80 24.98
C ILE A 315 -19.46 -25.77 23.88
N SER A 316 -19.24 -25.25 22.67
CA SER A 316 -18.84 -26.06 21.52
C SER A 316 -17.68 -25.43 20.76
N LYS A 317 -16.79 -26.28 20.25
CA LYS A 317 -15.76 -25.88 19.28
C LYS A 317 -16.39 -25.86 17.89
N VAL A 318 -16.26 -24.75 17.18
CA VAL A 318 -16.78 -24.61 15.82
C VAL A 318 -15.68 -24.93 14.83
N VAL A 319 -15.97 -25.84 13.89
CA VAL A 319 -15.03 -26.19 12.82
C VAL A 319 -15.07 -25.09 11.77
N ILE A 320 -13.98 -24.34 11.65
CA ILE A 320 -13.82 -23.34 10.60
C ILE A 320 -13.56 -24.08 9.28
N PRO A 321 -14.43 -23.97 8.26
CA PRO A 321 -14.27 -24.70 7.01
C PRO A 321 -12.95 -24.30 6.35
N LYS A 322 -12.14 -25.25 5.90
CA LYS A 322 -10.97 -24.95 5.06
C LYS A 322 -11.49 -24.73 3.64
N THR A 323 -11.36 -23.54 3.07
CA THR A 323 -11.84 -23.25 1.71
C THR A 323 -11.18 -24.16 0.67
N GLU A 324 -11.97 -24.63 -0.30
CA GLU A 324 -11.55 -25.49 -1.41
C GLU A 324 -10.49 -24.85 -2.33
N THR A 325 -10.27 -23.54 -2.25
CA THR A 325 -9.25 -22.81 -3.04
C THR A 325 -7.89 -22.64 -2.35
N GLY A 326 -7.63 -23.34 -1.24
CA GLY A 326 -6.26 -23.50 -0.73
C GLY A 326 -5.95 -22.77 0.58
N GLN A 327 -6.40 -23.37 1.68
CA GLN A 327 -5.98 -23.17 3.07
C GLN A 327 -6.37 -21.83 3.69
N LEU A 328 -7.62 -21.78 4.18
CA LEU A 328 -7.99 -20.95 5.32
C LEU A 328 -7.03 -21.25 6.50
N TYR A 329 -6.50 -20.20 7.11
CA TYR A 329 -5.50 -20.18 8.16
C TYR A 329 -5.69 -21.33 9.16
N GLN A 330 -4.76 -22.30 9.13
CA GLN A 330 -4.86 -23.54 9.92
C GLN A 330 -4.65 -23.36 11.44
N TYR A 331 -4.58 -22.11 11.90
CA TYR A 331 -4.24 -21.71 13.25
C TYR A 331 -5.31 -20.84 13.89
N GLU A 332 -6.46 -20.71 13.22
CA GLU A 332 -7.65 -20.03 13.74
C GLU A 332 -8.58 -21.03 14.42
N TRP A 333 -9.21 -20.59 15.51
CA TRP A 333 -10.08 -21.41 16.34
C TRP A 333 -11.29 -20.60 16.78
N GLU A 334 -12.45 -21.27 16.85
CA GLU A 334 -13.69 -20.68 17.31
C GLU A 334 -14.32 -21.52 18.43
N SER A 335 -14.72 -20.84 19.50
CA SER A 335 -15.54 -21.40 20.58
C SER A 335 -16.87 -20.66 20.67
N LYS A 336 -17.97 -21.40 20.79
CA LYS A 336 -19.33 -20.89 20.92
C LYS A 336 -19.90 -21.27 22.29
N LEU A 337 -20.33 -20.27 23.04
CA LEU A 337 -21.07 -20.35 24.29
C LEU A 337 -22.55 -20.07 24.02
N GLU A 338 -23.42 -20.97 24.47
CA GLU A 338 -24.88 -20.83 24.42
C GLU A 338 -25.46 -21.01 25.81
N ILE A 339 -26.26 -20.05 26.26
CA ILE A 339 -26.92 -20.04 27.56
C ILE A 339 -28.42 -19.93 27.32
N MET A 340 -29.18 -20.89 27.82
CA MET A 340 -30.64 -20.94 27.73
C MET A 340 -31.30 -20.16 28.86
N ALA A 341 -32.52 -19.65 28.64
CA ALA A 341 -33.27 -18.86 29.63
C ALA A 341 -33.57 -19.58 30.96
N ASN A 342 -33.48 -20.91 31.00
CA ASN A 342 -33.64 -21.72 32.21
C ASN A 342 -32.34 -21.83 33.04
N SER A 343 -31.21 -21.32 32.55
CA SER A 343 -29.94 -21.34 33.24
C SER A 343 -29.85 -20.19 34.26
N SER A 344 -29.20 -20.44 35.41
CA SER A 344 -28.84 -19.38 36.35
C SER A 344 -27.92 -18.33 35.74
N ALA A 345 -27.13 -18.71 34.74
CA ALA A 345 -26.24 -17.82 34.00
C ALA A 345 -26.98 -16.82 33.08
N PHE A 346 -28.28 -17.05 32.83
CA PHE A 346 -29.13 -16.16 32.03
C PHE A 346 -29.55 -14.88 32.79
N GLY A 347 -29.26 -14.78 34.10
CA GLY A 347 -29.48 -13.54 34.84
C GLY A 347 -28.62 -12.40 34.32
N ALA A 348 -29.21 -11.21 34.16
CA ALA A 348 -28.44 -10.00 33.89
C ALA A 348 -27.64 -9.59 35.15
N PRO A 349 -26.41 -9.05 35.02
CA PRO A 349 -25.78 -8.55 33.79
C PRO A 349 -25.10 -9.63 32.94
N TRP A 350 -25.26 -9.54 31.61
CA TRP A 350 -24.66 -10.45 30.65
C TRP A 350 -23.27 -9.98 30.23
N THR A 351 -22.32 -10.07 31.17
CA THR A 351 -20.91 -9.86 30.87
C THR A 351 -20.18 -11.19 30.89
N PHE A 352 -19.52 -11.51 29.79
CA PHE A 352 -18.80 -12.76 29.60
C PHE A 352 -17.34 -12.50 29.24
N TRP A 353 -16.47 -13.39 29.68
CA TRP A 353 -15.05 -13.38 29.35
C TRP A 353 -14.70 -14.66 28.61
N CYS A 354 -14.14 -14.51 27.42
CA CYS A 354 -13.46 -15.58 26.71
C CYS A 354 -11.98 -15.54 27.11
N ARG A 355 -11.49 -16.62 27.72
CA ARG A 355 -10.08 -16.79 28.05
C ARG A 355 -9.52 -17.92 27.20
N ALA A 356 -8.53 -17.60 26.38
CA ALA A 356 -7.77 -18.58 25.61
C ALA A 356 -6.41 -18.80 26.29
N GLU A 357 -5.95 -20.04 26.34
CA GLU A 357 -4.69 -20.40 26.97
C GLU A 357 -3.98 -21.48 26.16
N ASN A 358 -2.68 -21.31 25.94
CA ASN A 358 -1.81 -22.36 25.41
C ASN A 358 -0.47 -22.32 26.14
N GLN A 359 0.45 -23.19 25.77
CA GLN A 359 1.77 -23.27 26.42
C GLN A 359 2.60 -21.97 26.37
N TYR A 360 2.24 -21.01 25.49
CA TYR A 360 2.96 -19.75 25.31
C TYR A 360 2.30 -18.57 26.05
N GLY A 361 1.13 -18.76 26.67
CA GLY A 361 0.50 -17.73 27.49
C GLY A 361 -1.02 -17.84 27.56
N SER A 362 -1.64 -16.80 28.10
CA SER A 362 -3.09 -16.68 28.19
C SER A 362 -3.54 -15.27 27.83
N VAL A 363 -4.63 -15.19 27.06
CA VAL A 363 -5.26 -13.94 26.62
C VAL A 363 -6.75 -14.00 26.99
N THR A 364 -7.31 -12.86 27.36
CA THR A 364 -8.72 -12.78 27.77
C THR A 364 -9.37 -11.56 27.15
N GLN A 365 -10.59 -11.73 26.64
CA GLN A 365 -11.41 -10.64 26.09
C GLN A 365 -12.81 -10.71 26.68
N GLN A 366 -13.37 -9.53 27.00
CA GLN A 366 -14.72 -9.42 27.56
C GLN A 366 -15.73 -8.89 26.54
N ILE A 367 -16.98 -9.29 26.72
CA ILE A 367 -18.13 -8.73 26.02
C ILE A 367 -19.27 -8.52 27.03
N THR A 368 -19.94 -7.39 26.93
CA THR A 368 -21.14 -7.07 27.71
C THR A 368 -22.29 -6.91 26.74
N LEU A 369 -23.40 -7.61 26.99
CA LEU A 369 -24.59 -7.60 26.16
C LEU A 369 -25.78 -7.04 26.93
N ARG A 370 -26.77 -6.49 26.21
CA ARG A 370 -28.08 -6.09 26.72
C ARG A 370 -29.18 -6.89 26.04
N MET A 371 -30.37 -6.91 26.65
CA MET A 371 -31.57 -7.54 26.08
C MET A 371 -31.83 -7.08 24.65
N ASN A 372 -32.02 -8.03 23.73
CA ASN A 372 -32.26 -7.81 22.30
C ASN A 372 -31.13 -7.03 21.59
N GLU A 373 -29.91 -7.15 22.08
CA GLU A 373 -28.72 -6.53 21.47
C GLU A 373 -27.91 -7.56 20.67
N SER A 374 -27.38 -7.13 19.53
CA SER A 374 -26.33 -7.80 18.79
C SER A 374 -25.09 -6.92 18.77
N ILE A 375 -23.99 -7.41 19.34
CA ILE A 375 -22.70 -6.72 19.34
C ILE A 375 -21.72 -7.53 18.50
N ASN A 376 -21.28 -6.90 17.41
CA ASN A 376 -20.06 -7.28 16.73
C ASN A 376 -18.95 -6.35 17.24
N GLN A 377 -18.13 -6.81 18.18
CA GLN A 377 -16.84 -6.13 18.35
C GLN A 377 -16.07 -6.34 17.04
N PRO A 378 -15.43 -5.29 16.49
CA PRO A 378 -14.69 -5.43 15.25
C PRO A 378 -13.66 -6.55 15.46
N LEU A 379 -13.85 -7.66 14.73
CA LEU A 379 -12.75 -8.56 14.46
C LEU A 379 -11.66 -7.67 13.86
N PRO A 380 -10.45 -7.58 14.43
CA PRO A 380 -9.32 -6.87 13.86
C PRO A 380 -9.05 -7.61 12.57
N VAL A 381 -9.60 -7.07 11.48
CA VAL A 381 -9.81 -7.69 10.16
C VAL A 381 -9.08 -9.03 10.10
N SER A 382 -9.69 -10.06 10.72
CA SER A 382 -9.24 -11.43 10.56
C SER A 382 -9.78 -11.78 9.23
N ASP A 383 -8.86 -11.73 8.30
CA ASP A 383 -9.03 -12.05 6.94
C ASP A 383 -10.45 -12.57 6.59
N PRO A 384 -11.48 -11.71 6.35
CA PRO A 384 -12.79 -12.19 5.92
C PRO A 384 -12.64 -12.95 4.62
N VAL A 385 -12.76 -14.27 4.71
CA VAL A 385 -13.09 -15.10 3.57
C VAL A 385 -14.45 -14.61 3.10
N ASN A 386 -14.44 -13.90 1.97
CA ASN A 386 -15.67 -13.70 1.22
C ASN A 386 -16.17 -15.09 0.85
N LEU A 387 -17.16 -15.56 1.61
CA LEU A 387 -18.17 -16.44 1.08
C LEU A 387 -18.85 -15.65 -0.05
N LEU A 388 -18.65 -16.13 -1.27
CA LEU A 388 -19.39 -15.71 -2.44
C LEU A 388 -20.89 -15.80 -2.15
N GLU A 389 -21.59 -14.66 -2.08
CA GLU A 389 -22.90 -14.61 -2.72
C GLU A 389 -22.67 -14.21 -4.18
N SER A 390 -22.61 -15.25 -5.01
CA SER A 390 -22.85 -15.15 -6.45
C SER A 390 -24.21 -14.49 -6.71
N ARG A 391 -24.20 -13.21 -7.09
CA ARG A 391 -25.21 -12.65 -8.01
C ARG A 391 -24.49 -12.03 -9.19
N TYR A 392 -24.09 -12.90 -10.11
CA TYR A 392 -23.91 -12.51 -11.49
C TYR A 392 -25.29 -12.14 -12.05
N THR A 393 -25.63 -10.86 -12.08
CA THR A 393 -26.45 -10.33 -13.17
C THR A 393 -25.51 -9.74 -14.19
N LEU A 394 -25.28 -10.52 -15.25
CA LEU A 394 -24.71 -10.04 -16.50
C LEU A 394 -25.57 -8.89 -17.00
N VAL A 395 -25.09 -7.66 -16.87
CA VAL A 395 -25.58 -6.55 -17.70
C VAL A 395 -24.68 -6.54 -18.93
N GLU A 396 -25.22 -7.04 -20.04
CA GLU A 396 -24.58 -6.94 -21.34
C GLU A 396 -24.17 -5.50 -21.64
N PRO A 397 -22.97 -5.24 -22.19
CA PRO A 397 -22.65 -3.94 -22.74
C PRO A 397 -23.44 -3.77 -24.05
N THR A 398 -24.41 -2.88 -24.04
CA THR A 398 -25.06 -2.37 -25.25
C THR A 398 -24.01 -1.72 -26.14
N PHE A 399 -23.66 -2.40 -27.22
CA PHE A 399 -22.87 -1.85 -28.30
C PHE A 399 -23.58 -0.63 -28.90
N LEU A 400 -23.02 0.55 -28.67
CA LEU A 400 -23.32 1.73 -29.47
C LEU A 400 -22.84 1.49 -30.91
N ARG A 401 -23.77 1.08 -31.77
CA ARG A 401 -23.60 1.12 -33.23
C ARG A 401 -23.45 2.58 -33.64
N PHE A 402 -22.23 2.99 -33.98
CA PHE A 402 -22.04 4.13 -34.88
C PHE A 402 -22.53 3.72 -36.27
N GLY A 403 -23.70 4.22 -36.64
CA GLY A 403 -24.21 4.16 -38.00
C GLY A 403 -23.34 5.01 -38.91
N LYS A 404 -22.79 4.39 -39.95
CA LYS A 404 -22.39 5.08 -41.17
C LYS A 404 -23.65 5.61 -41.85
N LYS A 405 -23.72 6.93 -42.05
CA LYS A 405 -24.20 7.56 -43.28
C LYS A 405 -23.62 8.96 -43.37
#